data_AF-A0A443RSS6-F1
#
_entry.id   AF-A0A443RSS6-F1
#
_cell.length_a   1.000
_cell.length_b   1.000
_cell.length_c   1.000
_cell.angle_alpha   90.00
_cell.angle_beta   90.00
_cell.angle_gamma   90.00
#
_symmetry.space_group_name_H-M   'P 1'
#
loop_
_entity.id
_entity.type
_entity.pdbx_description
1 polymer ?
#
loop_
_entity_poly.entity_id
_entity_poly.type
_entity_poly.pdbx_seq_one_letter_code
_entity_poly.pdbx_strand_id
1 'polypeptide(L)'
;MDTKDLKFQIWGKVAGTTAKVPFPVEPNDACRWGVNCPVKKSEKYNFKPQVFIERVFPRTKVTMGIEIIANNKTKVACAIVPVQIT
;
A
#
# COMPACT_ATOMS: atom_id res chain seq x y z
N MET A 1 7.91 -11.82 -14.18
CA MET A 1 7.16 -12.67 -13.24
C MET A 1 5.72 -12.41 -13.56
N ASP A 2 5.02 -13.45 -14.00
CA ASP A 2 3.59 -13.35 -14.27
C ASP A 2 2.85 -13.80 -13.01
N THR A 3 1.97 -12.97 -12.47
CA THR A 3 1.29 -13.25 -11.20
C THR A 3 -0.19 -12.95 -11.35
N LYS A 4 -1.01 -13.93 -10.96
CA LYS A 4 -2.46 -13.88 -11.10
C LYS A 4 -3.13 -13.00 -10.05
N ASP A 5 -2.54 -12.93 -8.85
CA ASP A 5 -3.09 -12.14 -7.75
C ASP A 5 -1.99 -11.29 -7.09
N LEU A 6 -2.30 -10.03 -6.85
CA LEU A 6 -1.40 -9.10 -6.17
C LEU A 6 -2.09 -8.62 -4.91
N LYS A 7 -1.45 -8.81 -3.76
CA LYS A 7 -1.88 -8.21 -2.52
C LYS A 7 -1.14 -6.91 -2.28
N PHE A 8 -1.70 -6.03 -1.48
CA PHE A 8 -0.98 -4.88 -1.00
C PHE A 8 -1.24 -4.64 0.49
N GLN A 9 -0.31 -3.96 1.13
CA GLN A 9 -0.45 -3.50 2.50
C GLN A 9 0.00 -2.05 2.62
N ILE A 10 -0.63 -1.33 3.53
CA ILE A 10 -0.31 0.05 3.84
C ILE A 10 0.03 0.14 5.32
N TRP A 11 1.09 0.88 5.64
CA TRP A 11 1.47 1.15 7.02
C TRP A 11 1.85 2.61 7.19
N GLY A 12 1.65 3.14 8.39
CA GLY A 12 2.04 4.49 8.80
C GLY A 12 3.14 4.45 9.85
N LYS A 13 4.06 5.39 9.78
CA LYS A 13 5.05 5.66 10.81
C LYS A 13 4.97 7.12 11.21
N VAL A 14 4.65 7.40 12.47
CA VAL A 14 4.60 8.76 12.99
C VAL A 14 6.02 9.30 13.14
N ALA A 15 6.26 10.54 12.71
CA ALA A 15 7.56 11.20 12.87
C ALA A 15 8.02 11.17 14.34
N GLY A 16 9.27 10.75 14.57
CA GLY A 16 9.84 10.61 15.91
C GLY A 16 9.57 9.27 16.60
N THR A 17 8.73 8.39 16.01
CA THR A 17 8.50 7.02 16.54
C THR A 17 9.21 5.97 15.69
N THR A 18 9.51 4.80 16.27
CA THR A 18 10.04 3.64 15.53
C THR A 18 8.95 2.68 15.07
N ALA A 19 7.76 2.75 15.68
CA ALA A 19 6.65 1.84 15.40
C ALA A 19 5.99 2.12 14.04
N LYS A 20 5.68 1.05 13.32
CA LYS A 20 4.82 1.07 12.13
C LYS A 20 3.44 0.54 12.51
N VAL A 21 2.40 1.29 12.19
CA VAL A 21 1.01 0.91 12.42
C VAL A 21 0.40 0.51 11.08
N PRO A 22 -0.20 -0.68 10.94
CA PRO A 22 -0.90 -1.06 9.71
C PRO A 22 -2.13 -0.18 9.52
N PHE A 23 -2.36 0.27 8.28
CA PHE A 23 -3.63 0.86 7.89
C PHE A 23 -4.59 -0.26 7.48
N PRO A 24 -5.82 -0.28 8.02
CA PRO A 24 -6.83 -1.23 7.57
C PRO A 24 -7.18 -0.91 6.11
N VAL A 25 -7.02 -1.89 5.23
CA VAL A 25 -7.46 -1.78 3.83
C VAL A 25 -8.12 -3.06 3.40
N GLU A 26 -9.39 -2.96 3.04
CA GLU A 26 -10.18 -4.07 2.52
C GLU A 26 -10.96 -3.61 1.27
N PRO A 27 -10.94 -4.40 0.17
CA PRO A 27 -10.12 -5.60 -0.03
C PRO A 27 -8.65 -5.26 -0.24
N ASN A 28 -7.72 -6.07 0.28
CA ASN A 28 -6.28 -5.88 0.10
C ASN A 28 -5.71 -6.47 -1.20
N ASP A 29 -6.58 -6.73 -2.18
CA ASP A 29 -6.25 -7.25 -3.50
C ASP A 29 -6.07 -6.09 -4.48
N ALA A 30 -4.83 -5.83 -4.91
CA ALA A 30 -4.47 -4.76 -5.83
C ALA A 30 -5.15 -4.91 -7.20
N CYS A 31 -5.54 -6.13 -7.60
CA CYS A 31 -6.31 -6.37 -8.81
C CYS A 31 -7.68 -5.69 -8.77
N ARG A 32 -8.20 -5.40 -7.56
CA ARG A 32 -9.46 -4.66 -7.34
C ARG A 32 -9.28 -3.15 -7.30
N TRP A 33 -8.04 -2.64 -7.40
CA TRP A 33 -7.70 -1.21 -7.32
C TRP A 33 -7.05 -0.67 -8.60
N GLY A 34 -7.49 -1.19 -9.75
CA GLY A 34 -7.10 -0.70 -11.09
C GLY A 34 -5.97 -1.47 -11.76
N VAL A 35 -5.40 -2.48 -11.10
CA VAL A 35 -4.40 -3.36 -11.72
C VAL A 35 -5.10 -4.48 -12.49
N ASN A 36 -4.95 -4.51 -13.80
CA ASN A 36 -5.48 -5.60 -14.61
C ASN A 36 -4.62 -6.85 -14.44
N CYS A 37 -5.11 -7.82 -13.68
CA CYS A 37 -4.46 -9.10 -13.46
C CYS A 37 -4.87 -10.13 -14.54
N PRO A 38 -3.97 -11.07 -14.93
CA PRO A 38 -2.62 -11.29 -14.41
C PRO A 38 -1.62 -10.22 -14.85
N VAL A 39 -0.75 -9.83 -13.94
CA VAL A 39 0.33 -8.87 -14.21
C VAL A 39 1.43 -9.53 -15.01
N LYS A 40 1.89 -8.87 -16.07
CA LYS A 40 2.95 -9.32 -16.97
C LYS A 40 4.23 -8.52 -16.77
N LYS A 41 5.37 -9.17 -17.01
CA LYS A 41 6.68 -8.50 -16.97
C LYS A 41 6.73 -7.34 -17.98
N SER A 42 7.31 -6.21 -17.58
CA SER A 42 7.54 -5.02 -18.41
C SER A 42 6.30 -4.21 -18.84
N GLU A 43 5.10 -4.57 -18.36
CA GLU A 43 3.91 -3.73 -18.50
C GLU A 43 3.79 -2.73 -17.35
N LYS A 44 3.13 -1.60 -17.60
CA LYS A 44 2.83 -0.57 -16.59
C LYS A 44 1.36 -0.68 -16.19
N TYR A 45 1.10 -0.60 -14.89
CA TYR A 45 -0.24 -0.68 -14.32
C TYR A 45 -0.53 0.54 -13.46
N ASN A 46 -1.79 0.95 -13.44
CA ASN A 46 -2.27 2.04 -12.59
C ASN A 46 -2.86 1.45 -11.31
N PHE A 47 -2.16 1.64 -10.19
CA PHE A 47 -2.64 1.24 -8.88
C PHE A 47 -3.12 2.47 -8.12
N LYS A 48 -4.40 2.49 -7.72
CA LYS A 48 -5.03 3.64 -7.03
C LYS A 48 -5.79 3.17 -5.80
N PRO A 49 -5.11 2.89 -4.67
CA PRO A 49 -5.79 2.51 -3.44
C PRO A 49 -6.48 3.73 -2.80
N GLN A 50 -7.61 3.49 -2.15
CA GLN A 50 -8.22 4.45 -1.23
C GLN A 50 -7.90 4.05 0.21
N VAL A 51 -7.52 5.02 1.03
CA VAL A 51 -7.19 4.81 2.43
C VAL A 51 -8.13 5.67 3.26
N PHE A 52 -8.84 5.06 4.20
CA PHE A 52 -9.67 5.79 5.14
C PHE A 52 -8.81 6.30 6.30
N ILE A 53 -8.80 7.61 6.51
CA ILE A 53 -8.10 8.24 7.64
C ILE A 53 -9.11 8.38 8.78
N GLU A 54 -8.99 7.50 9.78
CA GLU A 54 -9.77 7.57 11.00
C GLU A 54 -9.35 8.74 11.91
N ARG A 55 -10.29 9.24 12.71
CA ARG A 55 -10.03 10.34 13.66
C ARG A 55 -9.03 9.98 14.77
N VAL A 56 -8.80 8.68 15.00
CA VAL A 56 -7.80 8.19 15.95
C VAL A 56 -6.37 8.47 15.48
N PHE A 57 -6.16 8.71 14.18
CA PHE A 57 -4.84 9.06 13.70
C PHE A 57 -4.46 10.48 14.16
N PRO A 58 -3.26 10.65 14.75
CA PRO A 58 -2.84 11.95 15.25
C PRO A 58 -2.66 12.95 14.11
N ARG A 59 -3.01 14.21 14.37
CA ARG A 59 -2.78 15.33 13.44
C ARG A 59 -1.30 15.70 13.39
N THR A 60 -0.53 14.92 12.64
CA THR A 60 0.92 15.04 12.58
C THR A 60 1.46 14.58 11.22
N LYS A 61 2.78 14.70 11.05
CA LYS A 61 3.50 14.15 9.91
C LYS A 61 3.66 12.64 10.09
N VAL A 62 3.22 11.89 9.08
CA VAL A 62 3.29 10.44 9.00
C VAL A 62 4.02 10.06 7.72
N THR A 63 4.93 9.11 7.82
CA THR A 63 5.47 8.41 6.65
C THR A 63 4.55 7.23 6.33
N MET A 64 3.86 7.28 5.20
CA MET A 64 3.04 6.18 4.72
C MET A 64 3.86 5.29 3.79
N GLY A 65 3.90 3.99 4.06
CA GLY A 65 4.49 2.99 3.19
C GLY A 65 3.42 2.14 2.54
N ILE A 66 3.55 1.91 1.24
CA ILE A 66 2.68 1.06 0.44
C ILE A 66 3.54 -0.05 -0.14
N GLU A 67 3.18 -1.30 0.12
CA GLU A 67 3.89 -2.46 -0.40
C GLU A 67 2.96 -3.31 -1.24
N ILE A 68 3.39 -3.69 -2.44
CA ILE A 68 2.68 -4.64 -3.31
C ILE A 68 3.44 -5.96 -3.26
N ILE A 69 2.71 -7.05 -3.04
CA ILE A 69 3.21 -8.37 -2.73
C ILE A 69 2.57 -9.37 -3.69
N ALA A 70 3.41 -10.14 -4.38
CA ALA A 70 2.98 -11.24 -5.23
C ALA A 70 2.65 -12.51 -4.43
N ASN A 71 1.98 -13.46 -5.07
CA ASN A 71 1.56 -14.72 -4.44
C ASN A 71 2.68 -15.53 -3.78
N ASN A 72 3.90 -15.45 -4.32
CA ASN A 72 5.08 -16.08 -3.76
C ASN A 72 5.70 -15.29 -2.57
N LYS A 73 4.95 -14.34 -1.99
CA LYS A 73 5.37 -13.43 -0.91
C LYS A 73 6.53 -12.50 -1.30
N THR A 74 6.84 -12.37 -2.59
CA THR A 74 7.86 -11.42 -3.06
C THR A 74 7.28 -10.01 -3.12
N LYS A 75 7.98 -9.03 -2.54
CA LYS A 75 7.64 -7.61 -2.70
C LYS A 75 8.01 -7.18 -4.11
N VAL A 76 7.00 -6.81 -4.90
CA VAL A 76 7.19 -6.39 -6.31
C VAL A 76 7.36 -4.88 -6.44
N ALA A 77 6.77 -4.11 -5.52
CA ALA A 77 6.92 -2.67 -5.45
C ALA A 77 6.76 -2.18 -4.01
N CYS A 78 7.44 -1.09 -3.70
CA CYS A 78 7.30 -0.36 -2.44
C CYS A 78 7.36 1.13 -2.73
N ALA A 79 6.41 1.89 -2.20
CA ALA A 79 6.40 3.34 -2.27
C ALA A 79 6.36 3.92 -0.85
N ILE A 80 7.10 4.99 -0.63
CA ILE A 80 7.12 5.74 0.63
C ILE A 80 6.67 7.15 0.33
N VAL A 81 5.62 7.60 1.01
CA VAL A 81 4.99 8.91 0.80
C VAL A 81 4.93 9.65 2.12
N PRO A 82 5.50 10.86 2.22
CA PRO A 82 5.27 11.72 3.38
C PRO A 82 3.84 12.28 3.32
N VAL A 83 3.09 12.14 4.41
CA VAL A 83 1.71 12.60 4.56
C VAL A 83 1.61 13.51 5.78
N GLN A 84 0.82 14.56 5.70
CA GLN A 84 0.47 15.40 6.84
C GLN A 84 -1.03 15.26 7.10
N ILE A 85 -1.40 14.75 8.27
CA ILE A 85 -2.79 14.63 8.71
C ILE A 85 -3.15 15.92 9.44
N THR A 86 -4.19 16.63 8.98
CA THR A 86 -4.65 17.94 9.49
C THR A 86 -6.04 17.88 10.08
#